data_AF-A0A482UN03-F1
#
_entry.id   AF-A0A482UN03-F1
#
_cell.length_a   1.000
_cell.length_b   1.000
_cell.length_c   1.000
_cell.angle_alpha   90.00
_cell.angle_beta   90.00
_cell.angle_gamma   90.00
#
_symmetry.space_group_name_H-M   'P 1'
#
loop_
_entity.id
_entity.type
_entity.pdbx_description
1 polymer ?
#
loop_
_entity_poly.entity_id
_entity_poly.type
_entity_poly.pdbx_seq_one_letter_code
_entity_poly.pdbx_strand_id
1 'polypeptide(L)'
;MISRNPYYRYQEVDLSWVPQTCWVYESQTFSVPAEQLNCPLHLRLKHVDSVATIALNGVILGQAENSHASHDFVVPTGTLASTTNTLTLTFSPVLTHVQQASAAYPYPVPHTINYNVWAEPSHRNFVRKAGSDFGWDWGPAFINIG
;
A
#
# COMPACT_ATOMS: atom_id res chain seq x y z
N MET A 1 14.10 -12.06 -2.00
CA MET A 1 14.37 -11.31 -3.25
C MET A 1 13.77 -12.10 -4.40
N ILE A 2 12.87 -11.50 -5.19
CA ILE A 2 12.26 -12.18 -6.35
C ILE A 2 13.34 -12.29 -7.44
N SER A 3 13.76 -13.50 -7.77
CA SER A 3 14.90 -13.74 -8.67
C SER A 3 14.49 -14.15 -10.10
N ARG A 4 13.20 -14.34 -10.36
CA ARG A 4 12.66 -14.83 -11.65
C ARG A 4 11.58 -13.90 -12.17
N ASN A 5 11.40 -13.89 -13.49
CA ASN A 5 10.36 -13.10 -14.16
C ASN A 5 8.97 -13.54 -13.66
N PRO A 6 8.16 -12.64 -13.05
CA PRO A 6 6.81 -12.94 -12.57
C PRO A 6 5.89 -13.53 -13.64
N TYR A 7 6.10 -13.23 -14.92
CA TYR A 7 5.24 -13.71 -16.01
C TYR A 7 5.65 -15.06 -16.58
N TYR A 8 6.74 -15.65 -16.10
CA TYR A 8 7.23 -16.91 -16.63
C TYR A 8 6.55 -18.10 -15.96
N ARG A 9 5.79 -18.90 -16.73
CA ARG A 9 5.12 -20.12 -16.26
C ARG A 9 4.20 -19.83 -15.06
N TYR A 10 4.42 -20.51 -13.93
CA TYR A 10 3.55 -20.48 -12.75
C TYR A 10 4.03 -19.52 -11.65
N GLN A 11 4.85 -18.52 -12.00
CA GLN A 11 5.39 -17.57 -11.01
C GLN A 11 4.29 -16.73 -10.33
N GLU A 12 3.09 -16.63 -10.92
CA GLU A 12 1.90 -16.10 -10.24
C GLU A 12 1.61 -16.84 -8.92
N VAL A 13 1.66 -18.17 -8.92
CA VAL A 13 1.45 -19.00 -7.73
C VAL A 13 2.57 -18.78 -6.72
N ASP A 14 3.82 -18.81 -7.21
CA ASP A 14 5.02 -18.64 -6.37
C ASP A 14 5.10 -17.26 -5.70
N LEU A 15 4.41 -16.24 -6.24
CA LEU A 15 4.36 -14.87 -5.73
C LEU A 15 3.07 -14.54 -4.97
N SER A 16 2.15 -15.49 -4.80
CA SER A 16 0.87 -15.30 -4.09
C SER A 16 1.01 -14.87 -2.62
N TRP A 17 2.19 -15.05 -2.01
CA TRP A 17 2.50 -14.60 -0.66
C TRP A 17 2.72 -13.08 -0.55
N VAL A 18 3.06 -12.41 -1.65
CA VAL A 18 3.38 -10.97 -1.67
C VAL A 18 2.24 -10.11 -1.09
N PRO A 19 0.98 -10.24 -1.53
CA PRO A 19 -0.13 -9.45 -0.97
C PRO A 19 -0.62 -9.88 0.41
N GLN A 20 -0.13 -11.01 0.91
CA GLN A 20 -0.39 -11.51 2.27
C GLN A 20 0.64 -11.02 3.29
N THR A 21 1.66 -10.30 2.82
CA THR A 21 2.80 -9.88 3.62
C THR A 21 2.71 -8.40 3.95
N CYS A 22 3.13 -8.03 5.16
CA CYS A 22 3.34 -6.65 5.55
C CYS A 22 4.67 -6.18 4.98
N TRP A 23 4.66 -5.07 4.25
CA TRP A 23 5.86 -4.49 3.64
C TRP A 23 6.17 -3.13 4.25
N VAL A 24 7.45 -2.89 4.53
CA VAL A 24 7.92 -1.60 5.04
C VAL A 24 8.88 -1.00 4.04
N TYR A 25 8.52 0.19 3.56
CA TYR A 25 9.37 1.00 2.70
C TYR A 25 9.95 2.09 3.58
N GLU A 26 11.27 2.18 3.60
CA GLU A 26 12.00 3.22 4.33
C GLU A 26 12.79 4.05 3.31
N SER A 27 12.65 5.36 3.37
CA SER A 27 13.43 6.25 2.52
C SER A 27 14.90 6.20 2.89
N GLN A 28 15.78 6.53 1.95
CA GLN A 28 17.10 7.04 2.34
C GLN A 28 16.91 8.27 3.24
N THR A 29 17.87 8.49 4.13
CA THR A 29 17.82 9.65 5.00
C THR A 29 17.97 10.94 4.20
N PHE A 30 17.24 11.98 4.62
CA PHE A 30 17.29 13.28 3.97
C PHE A 30 17.38 14.42 4.98
N SER A 31 18.04 15.50 4.57
CA SER A 31 18.16 16.73 5.35
C SER A 31 17.08 17.73 4.97
N VAL A 32 16.75 18.62 5.90
CA VAL A 32 15.83 19.74 5.68
C VAL A 32 16.53 21.02 6.16
N PRO A 33 16.53 22.12 5.38
CA PRO A 33 17.10 23.38 5.83
C PRO A 33 16.55 23.82 7.19
N ALA A 34 17.42 24.30 8.08
CA ALA A 34 17.05 24.65 9.46
C ALA A 34 15.95 25.72 9.52
N GLU A 35 15.95 26.65 8.56
CA GLU A 35 14.93 27.69 8.38
C GLU A 35 13.52 27.16 8.07
N GLN A 36 13.41 25.94 7.54
CA GLN A 36 12.13 25.32 7.18
C GLN A 36 11.53 24.48 8.30
N LEU A 37 12.30 24.15 9.36
CA LEU A 37 11.85 23.23 10.42
C LEU A 37 10.63 23.72 11.20
N ASN A 38 10.42 25.03 11.25
CA ASN A 38 9.31 25.67 11.97
C ASN A 38 8.21 26.18 11.03
N CYS A 39 8.34 25.94 9.72
CA CYS A 39 7.30 26.30 8.77
C CYS A 39 6.14 25.29 8.81
N PRO A 40 4.90 25.72 8.47
CA PRO A 40 3.83 24.79 8.16
C PRO A 40 4.21 23.96 6.93
N LEU A 41 4.38 22.65 7.12
CA LEU A 41 4.82 21.73 6.08
C LEU A 41 3.78 20.63 5.86
N HIS A 42 3.65 20.20 4.62
CA HIS A 42 2.84 19.06 4.24
C HIS A 42 3.71 18.03 3.51
N LEU A 43 3.55 16.77 3.88
CA LEU A 43 4.04 15.64 3.09
C LEU A 43 2.97 15.26 2.07
N ARG A 44 3.30 15.37 0.78
CA ARG A 44 2.41 14.94 -0.31
C ARG A 44 2.91 13.65 -0.94
N LEU A 45 2.11 12.59 -0.86
CA LEU A 45 2.31 11.35 -1.59
C LEU A 45 1.35 11.34 -2.78
N LYS A 46 1.90 11.35 -4.00
CA LYS A 46 1.07 11.44 -5.21
C LYS A 46 0.25 10.17 -5.47
N HIS A 47 0.81 9.02 -5.09
CA HIS A 47 0.27 7.69 -5.28
C HIS A 47 0.83 6.78 -4.19
N VAL A 48 -0.03 5.93 -3.61
CA VAL A 48 0.31 4.89 -2.64
C VAL A 48 -0.61 3.71 -2.94
N ASP A 49 -0.06 2.57 -3.32
CA ASP A 49 -0.79 1.34 -3.64
C ASP A 49 -0.61 0.29 -2.53
N SER A 50 -1.58 0.06 -1.64
CA SER A 50 -2.84 0.79 -1.47
C SER A 50 -3.01 1.27 -0.04
N VAL A 51 -3.03 0.32 0.91
CA VAL A 51 -3.28 0.60 2.32
C VAL A 51 -1.97 0.69 3.08
N ALA A 52 -1.57 1.90 3.47
CA ALA A 52 -0.31 2.15 4.17
C ALA A 52 -0.46 3.14 5.33
N THR A 53 0.24 2.87 6.43
CA THR A 53 0.48 3.85 7.50
C THR A 53 1.73 4.65 7.17
N ILE A 54 1.62 5.97 7.21
CA ILE A 54 2.69 6.90 6.85
C ILE A 54 3.28 7.48 8.12
N ALA A 55 4.60 7.36 8.29
CA ALA A 55 5.32 7.89 9.44
C ALA A 55 6.57 8.66 9.02
N LEU A 56 6.86 9.77 9.70
CA LEU A 56 8.04 10.59 9.51
C LEU A 56 8.79 10.67 10.83
N ASN A 57 10.05 10.23 10.85
CA ASN A 57 10.86 10.11 12.06
C ASN A 57 10.16 9.33 13.19
N GLY A 58 9.40 8.29 12.82
CA GLY A 58 8.60 7.48 13.75
C GLY A 58 7.27 8.11 14.20
N VAL A 59 6.99 9.36 13.83
CA VAL A 59 5.70 10.01 14.10
C VAL A 59 4.71 9.65 13.00
N ILE A 60 3.60 9.00 13.37
CA ILE A 60 2.54 8.66 12.43
C ILE A 60 1.84 9.94 11.97
N LEU A 61 1.83 10.15 10.65
CA LEU A 61 1.17 11.27 10.00
C LEU A 61 -0.27 10.93 9.57
N GLY A 62 -0.54 9.66 9.26
CA GLY A 62 -1.87 9.20 8.87
C GLY A 62 -1.85 7.90 8.08
N GLN A 63 -2.96 7.60 7.41
CA GLN A 63 -3.12 6.42 6.55
C GLN A 63 -3.50 6.83 5.13
N ALA A 64 -2.97 6.10 4.16
CA ALA A 64 -3.39 6.11 2.77
C ALA A 64 -4.19 4.83 2.50
N GLU A 65 -5.38 4.93 1.89
CA GLU A 65 -6.28 3.78 1.64
C GLU A 65 -6.85 3.77 0.20
N ASN A 66 -6.37 4.67 -0.66
CA ASN A 66 -6.86 4.84 -2.02
C ASN A 66 -5.72 5.12 -2.99
N SER A 67 -5.40 4.13 -3.83
CA SER A 67 -4.33 4.20 -4.81
C SER A 67 -4.62 5.17 -5.96
N HIS A 68 -5.87 5.62 -6.11
CA HIS A 68 -6.26 6.56 -7.16
C HIS A 68 -6.21 8.03 -6.71
N ALA A 69 -5.84 8.30 -5.46
CA ALA A 69 -5.79 9.64 -4.89
C ALA A 69 -4.38 9.99 -4.41
N SER A 70 -4.05 11.29 -4.46
CA SER A 70 -2.94 11.83 -3.70
C SER A 70 -3.33 11.97 -2.24
N HIS A 71 -2.35 11.83 -1.35
CA HIS A 71 -2.51 11.96 0.10
C HIS A 71 -1.61 13.10 0.58
N ASP A 72 -2.20 14.08 1.25
CA ASP A 72 -1.49 15.24 1.82
C ASP A 72 -1.60 15.16 3.36
N PHE A 73 -0.45 15.08 4.03
CA PHE A 73 -0.38 14.99 5.49
C PHE A 73 0.27 16.23 6.08
N VAL A 74 -0.35 16.82 7.09
CA VAL A 74 0.27 17.90 7.88
C VAL A 74 1.45 17.30 8.66
N VAL A 75 2.62 17.93 8.58
CA VAL A 75 3.79 17.54 9.38
C VAL A 75 3.75 18.31 10.71
N PRO A 76 3.63 17.62 11.87
CA PRO A 76 3.64 18.31 13.16
C PRO A 76 4.96 19.03 13.40
N THR A 77 4.90 20.25 13.96
CA THR A 77 6.09 21.02 14.33
C THR A 77 7.01 20.22 15.25
N GLY A 78 8.32 20.26 15.00
CA GLY A 78 9.31 19.48 15.77
C GLY A 78 9.46 18.03 15.33
N THR A 79 8.69 17.56 14.35
CA THR A 79 8.87 16.20 13.77
C THR A 79 10.17 16.09 12.97
N LEU A 80 10.52 17.15 12.23
CA LEU A 80 11.71 17.18 11.37
C LEU A 80 12.97 17.61 12.14
N ALA A 81 14.09 17.03 11.75
CA ALA A 81 15.44 17.46 12.12
C ALA A 81 16.14 18.10 10.92
N SER A 82 17.14 18.96 11.16
CA SER A 82 17.88 19.59 10.06
C SER A 82 18.78 18.61 9.30
N THR A 83 19.26 17.57 9.98
CA THR A 83 20.29 16.66 9.46
C THR A 83 19.71 15.40 8.85
N THR A 84 19.00 14.61 9.64
CA THR A 84 18.60 13.25 9.28
C THR A 84 17.12 13.07 9.53
N ASN A 85 16.38 12.80 8.47
CA ASN A 85 14.97 12.44 8.52
C ASN A 85 14.74 11.15 7.74
N THR A 86 13.77 10.36 8.19
CA THR A 86 13.38 9.10 7.58
C THR A 86 11.87 9.08 7.39
N LEU A 87 11.43 8.82 6.17
CA LEU A 87 10.03 8.55 5.84
C LEU A 87 9.82 7.03 5.77
N THR A 88 8.83 6.54 6.49
CA THR A 88 8.45 5.13 6.55
C THR A 88 7.01 4.96 6.08
N LEU A 89 6.80 4.03 5.15
CA LEU A 89 5.48 3.59 4.70
C LEU A 89 5.32 2.11 5.10
N THR A 90 4.37 1.82 5.98
CA THR A 90 4.05 0.45 6.40
C THR A 90 2.77 -0.01 5.72
N PHE A 91 2.91 -0.83 4.69
CA PHE A 91 1.81 -1.39 3.92
C PHE A 91 1.21 -2.60 4.63
N SER A 92 -0.11 -2.53 4.85
CA SER A 92 -0.85 -3.64 5.43
C SER A 92 -1.07 -4.74 4.39
N PRO A 93 -1.11 -6.02 4.79
CA PRO A 93 -1.51 -7.11 3.90
C PRO A 93 -2.90 -6.83 3.31
N VAL A 94 -2.95 -6.52 2.02
CA VAL A 94 -4.19 -6.04 1.37
C VAL A 94 -5.28 -7.12 1.37
N LEU A 95 -4.90 -8.40 1.37
CA LEU A 95 -5.87 -9.51 1.43
C LEU A 95 -6.56 -9.57 2.79
N THR A 96 -5.79 -9.39 3.86
CA THR A 96 -6.32 -9.30 5.22
C THR A 96 -7.22 -8.08 5.36
N HIS A 97 -6.80 -6.93 4.81
CA HIS A 97 -7.59 -5.70 4.84
C HIS A 97 -8.97 -5.87 4.17
N VAL A 98 -9.03 -6.38 2.93
CA VAL A 98 -10.31 -6.56 2.22
C VAL A 98 -11.21 -7.60 2.88
N GLN A 99 -10.63 -8.66 3.46
CA GLN A 99 -11.38 -9.68 4.19
C GLN A 99 -12.01 -9.10 5.44
N GLN A 100 -11.26 -8.30 6.22
CA GLN A 100 -11.77 -7.63 7.42
C GLN A 100 -12.85 -6.61 7.07
N ALA A 101 -12.62 -5.79 6.03
CA ALA A 101 -13.59 -4.80 5.56
C ALA A 101 -14.90 -5.46 5.11
N SER A 102 -14.81 -6.59 4.38
CA SER A 102 -15.95 -7.38 3.96
C SER A 102 -16.72 -7.98 5.16
N ALA A 103 -16.00 -8.57 6.12
CA ALA A 103 -16.60 -9.16 7.32
C ALA A 103 -17.29 -8.14 8.23
N ALA A 104 -16.78 -6.90 8.28
CA ALA A 104 -17.38 -5.80 9.02
C ALA A 104 -18.56 -5.14 8.30
N TYR A 105 -18.76 -5.43 7.02
CA TYR A 105 -19.82 -4.81 6.22
C TYR A 105 -21.19 -5.40 6.57
N PRO A 106 -22.27 -4.59 6.64
CA PRO A 106 -23.55 -5.03 7.21
C PRO A 106 -24.31 -6.07 6.36
N TYR A 107 -23.90 -6.33 5.13
CA TYR A 107 -24.52 -7.31 4.24
C TYR A 107 -23.52 -7.87 3.22
N PRO A 108 -23.80 -9.02 2.58
CA PRO A 108 -22.92 -9.55 1.55
C PRO A 108 -22.87 -8.62 0.33
N VAL A 109 -21.66 -8.23 -0.09
CA VAL A 109 -21.46 -7.53 -1.36
C VAL A 109 -21.00 -8.55 -2.41
N PRO A 110 -21.72 -8.68 -3.55
CA PRO A 110 -21.31 -9.57 -4.63
C PRO A 110 -19.89 -9.26 -5.09
N HIS A 111 -19.11 -10.31 -5.27
CA HIS A 111 -17.75 -10.25 -5.80
C HIS A 111 -17.54 -11.38 -6.78
N THR A 112 -16.62 -11.18 -7.71
CA THR A 112 -16.21 -12.22 -8.67
C THR A 112 -15.46 -13.32 -7.92
N ILE A 113 -15.72 -14.56 -8.32
CA ILE A 113 -14.90 -15.72 -7.97
C ILE A 113 -14.49 -16.36 -9.29
N ASN A 114 -13.22 -16.22 -9.65
CA ASN A 114 -12.60 -16.70 -10.87
C ASN A 114 -11.72 -17.89 -10.53
N TYR A 115 -12.26 -19.08 -10.79
CA TYR A 115 -11.58 -20.35 -10.54
C TYR A 115 -10.35 -20.59 -11.44
N ASN A 116 -10.12 -19.74 -12.45
CA ASN A 116 -9.00 -19.88 -13.39
C ASN A 116 -7.74 -19.11 -12.98
N VAL A 117 -7.82 -18.23 -11.98
CA VAL A 117 -6.66 -17.55 -11.39
C VAL A 117 -6.35 -18.17 -10.04
N TRP A 118 -5.08 -18.47 -9.80
CA TRP A 118 -4.64 -19.26 -8.65
C TRP A 118 -4.58 -18.43 -7.36
N ALA A 119 -4.71 -17.12 -7.49
CA ALA A 119 -4.68 -16.15 -6.41
C ALA A 119 -5.76 -15.07 -6.63
N GLU A 120 -7.06 -15.43 -6.69
CA GLU A 120 -8.09 -14.42 -6.45
C GLU A 120 -8.47 -14.39 -4.96
N PRO A 121 -8.05 -13.35 -4.22
CA PRO A 121 -8.67 -13.00 -2.97
C PRO A 121 -10.07 -12.47 -3.25
N SER A 122 -11.05 -13.10 -2.62
CA SER A 122 -12.40 -12.56 -2.53
C SER A 122 -12.37 -11.14 -1.96
N HIS A 123 -13.36 -10.33 -2.32
CA HIS A 123 -13.60 -8.99 -1.74
C HIS A 123 -12.76 -7.83 -2.26
N ARG A 124 -12.13 -7.91 -3.44
CA ARG A 124 -11.39 -6.77 -4.07
C ARG A 124 -12.19 -5.45 -4.14
N ASN A 125 -13.51 -5.53 -4.16
CA ASN A 125 -14.43 -4.40 -4.14
C ASN A 125 -14.40 -3.59 -2.83
N PHE A 126 -13.72 -4.08 -1.80
CA PHE A 126 -13.52 -3.40 -0.51
C PHE A 126 -12.22 -2.59 -0.43
N VAL A 127 -11.43 -2.51 -1.49
CA VAL A 127 -10.24 -1.64 -1.55
C VAL A 127 -10.28 -0.73 -2.77
N ARG A 128 -9.79 0.50 -2.63
CA ARG A 128 -9.70 1.48 -3.72
C ARG A 128 -8.35 1.38 -4.43
N LYS A 129 -8.19 0.33 -5.23
CA LYS A 129 -7.03 0.12 -6.11
C LYS A 129 -7.44 -0.52 -7.44
N ALA A 130 -6.48 -0.71 -8.36
CA ALA A 130 -6.76 -1.36 -9.63
C ALA A 130 -7.32 -2.78 -9.41
N GLY A 131 -8.56 -2.99 -9.87
CA GLY A 131 -9.27 -4.25 -9.68
C GLY A 131 -8.68 -5.41 -10.49
N SER A 132 -8.02 -5.11 -11.60
CA SER A 132 -7.31 -6.08 -12.45
C SER A 132 -6.09 -6.69 -11.80
N ASP A 133 -5.51 -6.04 -10.79
CA ASP A 133 -4.36 -6.58 -10.05
C ASP A 133 -4.73 -7.87 -9.29
N PHE A 134 -6.00 -8.04 -8.96
CA PHE A 134 -6.55 -9.26 -8.35
C PHE A 134 -6.77 -10.39 -9.39
N GLY A 135 -6.35 -10.19 -10.64
CA GLY A 135 -6.61 -11.09 -11.75
C GLY A 135 -7.90 -10.77 -12.51
N TRP A 136 -7.94 -11.24 -13.75
CA TRP A 136 -9.11 -11.12 -14.62
C TRP A 136 -9.15 -12.29 -15.63
N ASP A 137 -10.19 -12.38 -16.47
CA ASP A 137 -10.33 -13.46 -17.47
C ASP A 137 -9.24 -13.48 -18.56
N TRP A 138 -8.39 -12.43 -18.63
CA TRP A 138 -7.24 -12.31 -19.53
C TRP A 138 -5.93 -11.90 -18.86
N GLY A 139 -5.86 -11.82 -17.52
CA GLY A 139 -4.69 -11.29 -16.82
C GLY A 139 -4.41 -11.99 -15.48
N PRO A 140 -3.11 -12.11 -15.10
CA PRO A 140 -2.71 -12.75 -13.85
C PRO A 140 -3.04 -11.90 -12.63
N ALA A 141 -3.13 -12.53 -11.46
CA ALA A 141 -3.31 -11.86 -10.18
C ALA A 141 -1.95 -11.45 -9.57
N PHE A 142 -1.44 -10.28 -9.98
CA PHE A 142 -0.32 -9.61 -9.32
C PHE A 142 -0.79 -8.38 -8.56
N ILE A 143 -1.04 -8.61 -7.27
CA ILE A 143 -1.51 -7.59 -6.36
C ILE A 143 -0.30 -6.81 -5.84
N ASN A 144 0.02 -5.75 -6.58
CA ASN A 144 1.18 -4.89 -6.33
C ASN A 144 1.03 -4.07 -5.03
N ILE A 145 2.18 -3.65 -4.50
CA ILE A 145 2.31 -2.82 -3.30
C ILE A 145 3.44 -1.80 -3.57
N GLY A 146 3.23 -0.51 -3.28
CA GLY A 146 4.28 0.52 -3.44
C GLY A 146 3.84 1.97 -3.35
#